data_AF-A0A0D1XCR3-F1
#
_entry.id   AF-A0A0D1XCR3-F1
#
_cell.length_a   1.000
_cell.length_b   1.000
_cell.length_c   1.000
_cell.angle_alpha   90.00
_cell.angle_beta   90.00
_cell.angle_gamma   90.00
#
_symmetry.space_group_name_H-M   'P 1'
#
loop_
_entity.id
_entity.type
_entity.pdbx_description
1 polymer ?
#
loop_
_entity_poly.entity_id
_entity_poly.type
_entity_poly.pdbx_seq_one_letter_code
_entity_poly.pdbx_strand_id
1 'polypeptide(L)' 'MSIEFIERINKCINVVELQTEAKVIARVLSQNKSCKNEEFLSMLNKLSYIHQRIVCIMDSTKH' A
#
# COMPACT_ATOMS: atom_id res chain seq x y z
N MET A 1 -0.29 -8.67 -7.64
CA MET A 1 -0.80 -7.27 -7.71
C MET A 1 -1.29 -7.01 -9.13
N SER A 2 -2.41 -6.32 -9.30
CA SER A 2 -2.89 -5.95 -10.63
C SER A 2 -2.12 -4.75 -11.18
N ILE A 3 -2.03 -4.67 -12.51
CA ILE A 3 -1.40 -3.54 -13.23
C ILE A 3 -2.12 -2.23 -12.87
N GLU A 4 -3.45 -2.24 -12.87
CA GLU A 4 -4.28 -1.09 -12.52
C GLU A 4 -3.97 -0.52 -11.12
N PHE A 5 -3.77 -1.41 -10.12
CA PHE A 5 -3.39 -0.99 -8.77
C PHE A 5 -2.03 -0.27 -8.78
N ILE A 6 -1.04 -0.86 -9.44
CA ILE A 6 0.31 -0.31 -9.53
C ILE A 6 0.29 1.07 -10.20
N GLU A 7 -0.41 1.20 -11.33
CA GLU A 7 -0.54 2.47 -12.04
C GLU A 7 -1.19 3.56 -11.20
N ARG A 8 -2.28 3.22 -10.48
CA ARG A 8 -2.97 4.18 -9.62
C ARG A 8 -2.09 4.66 -8.47
N ILE A 9 -1.37 3.75 -7.80
CA ILE A 9 -0.44 4.11 -6.71
C ILE A 9 0.73 4.94 -7.24
N ASN A 10 1.28 4.61 -8.41
CA ASN A 10 2.38 5.36 -9.02
C ASN A 10 1.97 6.80 -9.40
N LYS A 11 0.74 6.99 -9.88
CA LYS A 11 0.20 8.31 -10.24
C LYS A 11 -0.17 9.15 -9.02
N CYS A 12 -0.43 8.54 -7.87
CA CYS A 12 -0.77 9.27 -6.65
C CYS A 12 0.48 9.89 -6.02
N ILE A 13 0.44 11.21 -5.80
CA ILE A 13 1.47 11.98 -5.08
C ILE A 13 0.99 12.44 -3.70
N ASN A 14 -0.31 12.31 -3.42
CA ASN A 14 -0.91 12.72 -2.15
C ASN A 14 -0.63 11.66 -1.07
N VAL A 15 0.31 11.96 -0.18
CA VAL A 15 0.68 11.05 0.92
C VAL A 15 -0.50 10.71 1.83
N VAL A 16 -1.44 11.63 2.05
CA VAL A 16 -2.61 11.40 2.92
C VAL A 16 -3.56 10.37 2.31
N GLU A 17 -3.77 10.41 0.99
CA GLU A 17 -4.57 9.41 0.27
C GLU A 17 -3.91 8.03 0.33
N LEU A 18 -2.60 7.96 0.06
CA LEU A 18 -1.83 6.72 0.16
C LEU A 18 -1.88 6.12 1.58
N GLN A 19 -1.74 6.94 2.62
CA GLN A 19 -1.87 6.50 4.02
C GLN A 19 -3.28 6.01 4.34
N THR A 20 -4.30 6.65 3.79
CA THR A 20 -5.70 6.22 3.99
C THR A 20 -5.92 4.84 3.41
N GLU A 21 -5.41 4.58 2.21
CA GLU A 21 -5.49 3.28 1.58
C GLU A 21 -4.70 2.20 2.34
N ALA A 22 -3.47 2.51 2.77
CA ALA A 22 -2.66 1.63 3.60
C ALA A 22 -3.39 1.23 4.88
N LYS A 23 -4.10 2.17 5.53
CA LYS A 23 -4.89 1.90 6.75
C LYS A 23 -6.05 0.95 6.49
N VAL A 24 -6.74 1.08 5.35
CA VAL A 24 -7.81 0.14 4.98
C VAL A 24 -7.26 -1.27 4.83
N ILE A 25 -6.16 -1.43 4.09
CA ILE A 25 -5.52 -2.75 3.89
C ILE A 25 -5.04 -3.33 5.23
N ALA A 26 -4.37 -2.52 6.05
CA ALA A 26 -3.89 -2.94 7.37
C ALA A 26 -5.05 -3.38 8.30
N ARG A 27 -6.20 -2.69 8.23
CA ARG A 27 -7.40 -3.06 9.00
C ARG A 27 -7.93 -4.42 8.57
N VAL A 28 -8.04 -4.68 7.26
CA VAL A 28 -8.48 -5.98 6.75
C VAL A 28 -7.49 -7.08 7.15
N LEU A 29 -6.18 -6.82 7.02
CA LEU A 29 -5.15 -7.75 7.48
C LEU A 29 -5.26 -8.06 8.97
N SER A 30 -5.52 -7.06 9.82
CA SER A 30 -5.64 -7.26 11.27
C SER A 30 -6.83 -8.12 11.68
N GLN A 31 -7.86 -8.21 10.83
CA GLN A 31 -9.04 -9.04 11.05
C GLN A 31 -8.84 -10.48 10.54
N ASN A 32 -7.86 -10.69 9.65
CA ASN A 32 -7.55 -11.99 9.10
C ASN A 32 -6.69 -12.82 10.07
N LYS A 33 -7.27 -13.88 10.64
CA LYS A 33 -6.59 -14.76 11.60
C LYS A 33 -5.59 -15.75 10.95
N SER A 34 -5.62 -15.89 9.63
CA SER A 34 -4.78 -16.86 8.91
C SER A 34 -3.81 -16.16 7.95
N CYS A 35 -2.53 -16.22 8.28
CA CYS A 35 -1.45 -15.69 7.46
C CYS A 35 -1.06 -16.59 6.26
N LYS A 36 -1.73 -17.75 6.10
CA LYS A 36 -1.42 -18.74 5.05
C LYS A 36 -2.27 -18.58 3.78
N ASN A 37 -3.16 -17.60 3.74
CA ASN A 37 -4.01 -17.32 2.59
C ASN A 37 -3.23 -16.50 1.54
N GLU A 38 -3.29 -16.88 0.27
CA GLU A 38 -2.73 -16.11 -0.85
C GLU A 38 -3.25 -14.67 -0.87
N GLU A 39 -4.51 -14.47 -0.47
CA GLU A 39 -5.11 -13.15 -0.34
C GLU A 39 -4.41 -12.30 0.72
N PHE A 40 -4.02 -12.90 1.85
CA PHE A 40 -3.28 -12.24 2.91
C PHE A 40 -1.90 -11.78 2.42
N LEU A 41 -1.17 -12.66 1.71
CA LEU A 41 0.12 -12.32 1.11
C LEU A 41 -0.03 -11.23 0.04
N SER A 42 -1.09 -11.28 -0.77
CA SER A 42 -1.41 -10.25 -1.76
C SER A 42 -1.69 -8.89 -1.12
N MET A 43 -2.42 -8.86 0.00
CA MET A 43 -2.68 -7.63 0.75
C MET A 43 -1.41 -7.07 1.41
N LEU A 44 -0.54 -7.92 1.98
CA LEU A 44 0.76 -7.49 2.49
C LEU A 44 1.64 -6.87 1.41
N ASN A 45 1.68 -7.47 0.21
CA ASN A 45 2.42 -6.93 -0.92
C ASN A 45 1.91 -5.54 -1.34
N LYS A 46 0.58 -5.36 -1.37
CA LYS A 46 -0.03 -4.04 -1.63
C LYS A 46 0.37 -3.00 -0.58
N LEU A 47 0.32 -3.38 0.70
CA LEU A 47 0.69 -2.50 1.82
C LEU A 47 2.16 -2.07 1.73
N SER A 48 3.06 -3.02 1.47
CA SER A 48 4.50 -2.74 1.29
C SER A 48 4.75 -1.79 0.11
N TYR A 49 4.05 -1.99 -1.00
CA TYR A 49 4.18 -1.14 -2.19
C TYR A 49 3.74 0.31 -1.91
N ILE A 50 2.61 0.50 -1.23
CA ILE A 50 2.14 1.83 -0.82
C ILE A 50 3.16 2.50 0.11
N HIS A 51 3.71 1.78 1.08
CA HIS A 51 4.74 2.30 1.97
C HIS A 51 5.99 2.76 1.21
N GLN A 52 6.50 1.94 0.29
CA GLN A 52 7.63 2.32 -0.57
C GLN A 52 7.33 3.59 -1.38
N ARG A 53 6.12 3.70 -1.93
CA ARG A 53 5.71 4.90 -2.68
C ARG A 53 5.71 6.16 -1.80
N ILE A 54 5.19 6.07 -0.58
CA ILE A 54 5.19 7.17 0.39
C ILE A 54 6.63 7.62 0.69
N VAL A 55 7.53 6.66 0.98
CA VAL A 55 8.95 6.96 1.24
C VAL A 55 9.57 7.70 0.06
N CYS A 56 9.37 7.20 -1.17
CA CYS A 56 9.88 7.85 -2.37
C CYS A 56 9.38 9.30 -2.53
N ILE A 57 8.09 9.56 -2.27
CA ILE A 57 7.53 10.92 -2.34
C ILE A 57 8.17 11.79 -1.27
N MET A 58 8.21 11.32 -0.01
CA MET A 58 8.76 12.09 1.10
C MET A 58 10.24 12.42 0.92
N ASP A 59 11.03 11.50 0.36
CA ASP A 59 12.44 11.76 0.07
C ASP A 59 12.61 12.71 -1.11
N SER A 60 11.73 12.67 -2.12
CA SER A 60 11.72 13.65 -3.22
C SER A 60 11.36 15.08 -2.77
N THR A 61 10.65 15.24 -1.65
CA THR A 61 10.30 16.57 -1.10
C THR A 61 11.37 17.18 -0.19
N LYS A 62 12.43 16.44 0.14
CA LYS A 62 13.54 16.92 0.99
C LYS A 62 14.70 17.52 0.17
N HIS A 63 14.67 17.38 -1.15
CA HIS A 63 15.67 17.89 -2.10
C HIS A 63 15.06 18.98 -2.97
#